data_AF-A0A7X8YET3-F1
#
_entry.id   AF-A0A7X8YET3-F1
#
_cell.length_a   1.000
_cell.length_b   1.000
_cell.length_c   1.000
_cell.angle_alpha   90.00
_cell.angle_beta   90.00
_cell.angle_gamma   90.00
#
_symmetry.space_group_name_H-M   'P 1'
#
loop_
_entity.id
_entity.type
_entity.pdbx_description
1 polymer ?
#
loop_
_entity_poly.entity_id
_entity_poly.type
_entity_poly.pdbx_seq_one_letter_code
_entity_poly.pdbx_strand_id
1 'polypeptide(L)'
;MARGRRRALSAALAAALLLGGFTAPGAQAYSSPDQVPNPFQEYTAQDYADALWNLETTTYIRSLDRETEGDCEVYTYTVEHPLETESTRTYVHISDEDGWWCSGSDGDDLREEFDEKDEEDSSFYHGRPYENVNQRVPYYGTWADVNGNGVNSRTEIHARDLGNSSFTVSGTYYDHYSGQRVNIGDTETHGEHMIPVGHTWPEMQHRPREDRVAYYNDPMNLTTTIGWINREKGGHTPTEWMPSNEEAHCAYGMTWIHIANKHEVSLFSRDIDYLRDLLMDCLDEAIGSGGSLDGQRSSDLDWQDLPPAGADEISEESGGGPREHYSPQDYADAIWNLENHVRIRSVEREEEGDCDVQTFSVTPPRGGITTTYARVISPDNDYCSGDDGDELREELDEQAEEDYFHHGSPLAGKRRDFFGYWQMGEELNTRHEVLARDLREVEWNSTESGVRGGSFHDPYTGDSEPYSGAGTVIDHILPVEHAWIEFEHRSEEDREAFYNDPTNLLATTEESAEDKGADAPRNWMPEHTDFHCRYAMAWTHTAVKHEISLFISDIRQLRQTLYTCLSEESEGADTLSDTRRSELDWASLPPG
;
A
#
# COMPACT_ATOMS: atom_id res chain seq x y z
N MET A 1 46.69 17.37 30.56
CA MET A 1 45.96 16.95 31.77
C MET A 1 44.48 16.90 31.42
N ALA A 2 43.77 15.89 31.91
CA ALA A 2 42.36 15.55 31.64
C ALA A 2 42.01 15.10 30.20
N ARG A 3 42.40 13.85 29.89
CA ARG A 3 41.71 12.97 28.93
C ARG A 3 40.81 12.03 29.76
N GLY A 4 39.56 11.85 29.35
CA GLY A 4 38.67 10.81 29.88
C GLY A 4 37.24 11.04 29.39
N ARG A 5 36.45 10.05 28.98
CA ARG A 5 36.65 8.60 28.80
C ARG A 5 35.60 8.23 27.73
N ARG A 6 36.02 7.95 26.49
CA ARG A 6 35.19 7.14 25.59
C ARG A 6 35.24 5.72 26.12
N ARG A 7 34.14 5.24 26.71
CA ARG A 7 34.01 3.82 27.02
C ARG A 7 33.84 3.10 25.68
N ALA A 8 34.86 2.32 25.34
CA ALA A 8 34.75 1.25 24.37
C ALA A 8 33.68 0.26 24.87
N LEU A 9 32.60 0.13 24.11
CA LEU A 9 31.85 -1.11 24.06
C LEU A 9 32.50 -1.93 22.93
N SER A 10 33.02 -3.07 23.36
CA SER A 10 33.84 -3.97 22.58
C SER A 10 33.06 -4.60 21.44
N ALA A 11 33.75 -4.77 20.32
CA ALA A 11 33.37 -5.65 19.22
C ALA A 11 33.02 -7.06 19.73
N ALA A 12 31.75 -7.43 19.58
CA ALA A 12 31.25 -8.80 19.54
C ALA A 12 29.76 -8.77 19.16
N LEU A 13 29.46 -8.67 17.86
CA LEU A 13 28.23 -9.15 17.20
C LEU A 13 28.36 -8.82 15.71
N ALA A 14 29.16 -9.64 15.04
CA ALA A 14 29.10 -9.83 13.60
C ALA A 14 28.63 -11.27 13.42
N ALA A 15 27.49 -11.44 12.72
CA ALA A 15 26.73 -12.66 12.43
C ALA A 15 25.34 -12.67 13.10
N ALA A 16 24.36 -12.10 12.38
CA ALA A 16 22.94 -12.46 12.33
C ALA A 16 22.24 -11.44 11.42
N LEU A 17 22.54 -11.52 10.12
CA LEU A 17 21.68 -11.01 9.05
C LEU A 17 20.82 -12.21 8.69
N LEU A 18 19.51 -12.15 8.93
CA LEU A 18 18.45 -12.99 8.36
C LEU A 18 17.09 -12.57 8.98
N LEU A 19 16.38 -11.78 8.18
CA LEU A 19 14.94 -11.68 7.90
C LEU A 19 13.92 -12.20 8.93
N GLY A 20 12.89 -11.38 9.15
CA GLY A 20 11.66 -11.71 9.85
C GLY A 20 10.64 -10.61 9.59
N GLY A 21 10.06 -10.59 8.39
CA GLY A 21 9.05 -9.63 7.97
C GLY A 21 7.72 -9.94 8.62
N PHE A 22 7.25 -9.04 9.48
CA PHE A 22 5.86 -9.00 9.89
C PHE A 22 5.14 -8.08 8.93
N THR A 23 4.34 -8.66 8.04
CA THR A 23 3.38 -7.89 7.26
C THR A 23 2.29 -7.43 8.20
N ALA A 24 2.03 -6.14 8.18
CA ALA A 24 0.84 -5.63 8.82
C ALA A 24 -0.41 -5.94 8.00
N PRO A 25 -1.59 -5.77 8.61
CA PRO A 25 -2.84 -5.85 7.89
C PRO A 25 -2.86 -4.79 6.78
N GLY A 26 -3.01 -5.26 5.55
CA GLY A 26 -4.39 -5.52 5.20
C GLY A 26 -5.35 -4.33 5.22
N ALA A 27 -5.09 -3.19 4.58
CA ALA A 27 -6.12 -2.15 4.40
C ALA A 27 -7.27 -2.65 3.49
N GLN A 28 -8.17 -3.42 4.11
CA GLN A 28 -9.44 -3.91 3.61
C GLN A 28 -10.24 -2.76 3.00
N ALA A 29 -11.00 -3.06 1.95
CA ALA A 29 -12.24 -2.33 1.67
C ALA A 29 -13.07 -2.26 2.97
N TYR A 30 -13.04 -1.13 3.68
CA TYR A 30 -13.64 -1.05 5.01
C TYR A 30 -15.14 -1.32 4.89
N SER A 31 -15.59 -2.45 5.43
CA SER A 31 -16.99 -2.85 5.44
C SER A 31 -17.82 -1.99 6.42
N SER A 32 -17.12 -1.37 7.37
CA SER A 32 -17.68 -0.49 8.39
C SER A 32 -16.64 0.53 8.87
N PRO A 33 -17.07 1.68 9.42
CA PRO A 33 -16.14 2.75 9.81
C PRO A 33 -15.15 2.38 10.92
N ASP A 34 -15.45 1.38 11.75
CA ASP A 34 -14.56 0.90 12.82
C ASP A 34 -13.36 0.09 12.31
N GLN A 35 -13.40 -0.38 11.06
CA GLN A 35 -12.25 -1.01 10.41
C GLN A 35 -11.28 0.00 9.78
N VAL A 36 -11.70 1.27 9.63
CA VAL A 36 -10.83 2.32 9.09
C VAL A 36 -9.73 2.60 10.13
N PRO A 37 -8.44 2.42 9.81
CA PRO A 37 -7.34 2.58 10.75
C PRO A 37 -7.42 3.92 11.50
N ASN A 38 -7.23 3.89 12.82
CA ASN A 38 -7.31 5.10 13.66
C ASN A 38 -5.91 5.65 14.05
N PRO A 39 -5.52 6.87 13.61
CA PRO A 39 -4.19 7.40 13.92
C PRO A 39 -4.03 7.82 15.39
N PHE A 40 -5.13 7.91 16.12
CA PHE A 40 -5.16 8.20 17.55
C PHE A 40 -5.60 7.00 18.39
N GLN A 41 -5.31 5.79 17.92
CA GLN A 41 -5.46 4.57 18.72
C GLN A 41 -4.50 4.53 19.92
N GLU A 42 -4.74 3.60 20.84
CA GLU A 42 -3.79 3.30 21.91
C GLU A 42 -2.66 2.42 21.35
N TYR A 43 -1.41 2.85 21.54
CA TYR A 43 -0.23 2.11 21.10
C TYR A 43 0.40 1.35 22.26
N THR A 44 0.90 0.16 21.99
CA THR A 44 1.59 -0.68 22.96
C THR A 44 3.04 -0.24 23.18
N ALA A 45 3.66 -0.72 24.26
CA ALA A 45 5.10 -0.51 24.49
C ALA A 45 5.95 -1.09 23.34
N GLN A 46 5.51 -2.18 22.70
CA GLN A 46 6.18 -2.75 21.53
C GLN A 46 6.11 -1.79 20.34
N ASP A 47 4.95 -1.18 20.08
CA ASP A 47 4.78 -0.26 18.95
C ASP A 47 5.70 0.95 19.08
N TYR A 48 5.79 1.54 20.29
CA TYR A 48 6.73 2.65 20.54
C TYR A 48 8.20 2.24 20.34
N ALA A 49 8.56 1.03 20.76
CA ALA A 49 9.91 0.51 20.54
C ALA A 49 10.22 0.28 19.06
N ASP A 50 9.26 -0.23 18.29
CA ASP A 50 9.37 -0.46 16.84
C ASP A 50 9.49 0.87 16.08
N ALA A 51 8.72 1.89 16.46
CA ALA A 51 8.84 3.24 15.89
C ALA A 51 10.20 3.88 16.19
N LEU A 52 10.71 3.74 17.41
CA LEU A 52 12.05 4.21 17.78
C LEU A 52 13.16 3.49 17.01
N TRP A 53 12.98 2.20 16.75
CA TRP A 53 13.89 1.45 15.89
C TRP A 53 13.88 2.02 14.46
N ASN A 54 12.69 2.18 13.87
CA ASN A 54 12.52 2.71 12.53
C ASN A 54 13.13 4.11 12.34
N LEU A 55 12.99 5.00 13.34
CA LEU A 55 13.65 6.31 13.32
C LEU A 55 15.17 6.24 13.15
N GLU A 56 15.81 5.18 13.64
CA GLU A 56 17.27 4.99 13.58
C GLU A 56 17.74 4.17 12.38
N THR A 57 16.87 3.35 11.80
CA THR A 57 17.27 2.33 10.83
C THR A 57 16.73 2.52 9.43
N THR A 58 15.57 3.16 9.27
CA THR A 58 14.80 3.13 8.02
C THR A 58 14.22 4.50 7.65
N THR A 59 13.93 5.37 8.62
CA THR A 59 13.38 6.71 8.35
C THR A 59 14.41 7.61 7.66
N TYR A 60 14.12 8.02 6.42
CA TYR A 60 14.98 8.92 5.65
C TYR A 60 15.13 10.28 6.34
N ILE A 61 16.36 10.79 6.33
CA ILE A 61 16.73 12.06 6.94
C ILE A 61 16.94 13.08 5.83
N ARG A 62 16.36 14.27 5.99
CA ARG A 62 16.62 15.39 5.10
C ARG A 62 17.25 16.59 5.77
N SER A 63 18.05 17.29 4.98
CA SER A 63 18.52 18.65 5.24
C SER A 63 18.02 19.60 4.15
N LEU A 64 17.86 20.87 4.50
CA LEU A 64 17.48 21.94 3.57
C LEU A 64 18.57 23.01 3.61
N ASP A 65 19.08 23.34 2.43
CA ASP A 65 19.92 24.50 2.17
C ASP A 65 19.15 25.52 1.32
N ARG A 66 19.33 26.81 1.63
CA ARG A 66 18.67 27.90 0.92
C ARG A 66 19.71 28.95 0.52
N GLU A 67 19.78 29.24 -0.77
CA GLU A 67 20.69 30.22 -1.35
C GLU A 67 19.92 31.24 -2.19
N THR A 68 20.38 32.49 -2.18
CA THR A 68 19.79 33.56 -3.01
C THR A 68 20.66 33.77 -4.24
N GLU A 69 20.10 33.55 -5.42
CA GLU A 69 20.77 33.70 -6.72
C GLU A 69 19.99 34.70 -7.59
N GLY A 70 20.56 35.90 -7.72
CA GLY A 70 19.87 37.01 -8.39
C GLY A 70 18.59 37.42 -7.65
N ASP A 71 17.47 37.41 -8.37
CA ASP A 71 16.12 37.65 -7.82
C ASP A 71 15.41 36.33 -7.38
N CYS A 72 16.09 35.19 -7.44
CA CYS A 72 15.55 33.87 -7.05
C CYS A 72 16.13 33.34 -5.74
N GLU A 73 15.36 32.49 -5.08
CA GLU A 73 15.75 31.65 -3.95
C GLU A 73 15.80 30.19 -4.41
N VAL A 74 16.95 29.54 -4.21
CA VAL A 74 17.18 28.14 -4.52
C VAL A 74 17.03 27.33 -3.23
N TYR A 75 16.16 26.34 -3.24
CA TYR A 75 15.94 25.42 -2.13
C TYR A 75 16.50 24.05 -2.51
N THR A 76 17.50 23.58 -1.78
CA THR A 76 18.15 22.28 -2.00
C THR A 76 17.86 21.36 -0.83
N TYR A 77 17.14 20.28 -1.09
CA TYR A 77 16.87 19.22 -0.12
C TYR A 77 17.80 18.05 -0.39
N THR A 78 18.60 17.66 0.59
CA THR A 78 19.44 16.46 0.51
C THR A 78 18.85 15.40 1.42
N VAL A 79 18.51 14.25 0.84
CA VAL A 79 17.83 13.12 1.48
C VAL A 79 18.76 11.91 1.53
N GLU A 80 18.93 11.34 2.72
CA GLU A 80 19.85 10.23 2.98
C GLU A 80 19.17 9.13 3.80
N HIS A 81 19.51 7.88 3.49
CA HIS A 81 19.11 6.74 4.33
C HIS A 81 19.97 6.74 5.61
N PRO A 82 19.40 6.53 6.81
CA PRO A 82 20.12 6.67 8.08
C PRO A 82 21.32 5.71 8.21
N LEU A 83 21.28 4.57 7.53
CA LEU A 83 22.36 3.58 7.51
C LEU A 83 23.33 3.72 6.31
N GLU A 84 23.18 4.75 5.49
CA GLU A 84 24.00 4.99 4.27
C GLU A 84 24.04 3.79 3.31
N THR A 85 22.99 2.96 3.31
CA THR A 85 22.86 1.77 2.45
C THR A 85 22.41 2.11 1.04
N GLU A 86 21.84 3.30 0.85
CA GLU A 86 21.38 3.82 -0.44
C GLU A 86 22.15 5.09 -0.85
N SER A 87 22.07 5.43 -2.13
CA SER A 87 22.61 6.69 -2.65
C SER A 87 21.78 7.89 -2.17
N THR A 88 22.48 8.94 -1.73
CA THR A 88 21.91 10.26 -1.44
C THR A 88 21.09 10.78 -2.61
N ARG A 89 19.90 11.33 -2.34
CA ARG A 89 19.02 11.96 -3.32
C ARG A 89 18.99 13.46 -3.09
N THR A 90 18.96 14.26 -4.15
CA THR A 90 18.93 15.73 -4.07
C THR A 90 17.72 16.25 -4.81
N TYR A 91 16.87 17.03 -4.13
CA TYR A 91 15.70 17.67 -4.72
C TYR A 91 15.90 19.18 -4.70
N VAL A 92 15.73 19.84 -5.85
CA VAL A 92 15.91 21.29 -5.98
C VAL A 92 14.67 21.94 -6.59
N HIS A 93 14.28 23.08 -6.03
CA HIS A 93 13.36 23.99 -6.69
C HIS A 93 13.78 25.44 -6.47
N ILE A 94 13.30 26.30 -7.36
CA ILE A 94 13.53 27.75 -7.28
C ILE A 94 12.23 28.49 -7.04
N SER A 95 12.27 29.53 -6.21
CA SER A 95 11.15 30.45 -5.99
C SER A 95 11.60 31.90 -6.03
N ASP A 96 10.67 32.84 -6.07
CA ASP A 96 10.94 34.23 -5.72
C ASP A 96 10.97 34.42 -4.19
N GLU A 97 11.17 35.65 -3.73
CA GLU A 97 11.22 35.99 -2.29
C GLU A 97 9.92 35.69 -1.53
N ASP A 98 8.80 35.61 -2.25
CA ASP A 98 7.45 35.35 -1.73
C ASP A 98 7.07 33.86 -1.82
N GLY A 99 7.96 32.99 -2.33
CA GLY A 99 7.74 31.55 -2.45
C GLY A 99 7.00 31.12 -3.72
N TRP A 100 6.84 32.00 -4.71
CA TRP A 100 6.20 31.71 -6.00
C TRP A 100 7.21 31.32 -7.08
N TRP A 101 6.72 30.89 -8.24
CA TRP A 101 7.54 30.64 -9.42
C TRP A 101 8.53 31.78 -9.72
N CYS A 102 9.83 31.48 -9.68
CA CYS A 102 10.83 32.47 -10.08
C CYS A 102 10.84 32.68 -11.59
N SER A 103 10.53 33.90 -12.01
CA SER A 103 10.45 34.30 -13.42
C SER A 103 11.57 35.30 -13.79
N GLY A 104 11.79 35.50 -15.09
CA GLY A 104 12.84 36.38 -15.59
C GLY A 104 14.12 35.61 -15.95
N SER A 105 15.17 36.36 -16.35
CA SER A 105 16.41 35.76 -16.84
C SER A 105 17.08 34.87 -15.82
N ASP A 106 17.14 35.31 -14.56
CA ASP A 106 17.85 34.57 -13.52
C ASP A 106 17.16 33.23 -13.23
N GLY A 107 15.82 33.22 -13.21
CA GLY A 107 15.05 31.98 -13.10
C GLY A 107 15.12 31.10 -14.33
N ASP A 108 15.21 31.67 -15.54
CA ASP A 108 15.37 30.91 -16.79
C ASP A 108 16.74 30.21 -16.84
N ASP A 109 17.81 30.93 -16.50
CA ASP A 109 19.17 30.40 -16.47
C ASP A 109 19.33 29.28 -15.43
N LEU A 110 18.79 29.46 -14.22
CA LEU A 110 18.83 28.43 -13.16
C LEU A 110 18.05 27.16 -13.53
N ARG A 111 16.89 27.30 -14.20
CA ARG A 111 16.11 26.12 -14.63
C ARG A 111 16.84 25.33 -15.71
N GLU A 112 17.46 26.01 -16.68
CA GLU A 112 18.26 25.34 -17.71
C GLU A 112 19.43 24.57 -17.07
N GLU A 113 20.12 25.15 -16.09
CA GLU A 113 21.19 24.47 -15.35
C GLU A 113 20.69 23.23 -14.57
N PHE A 114 19.57 23.36 -13.86
CA PHE A 114 19.05 22.25 -13.05
C PHE A 114 18.39 21.16 -13.88
N ASP A 115 17.73 21.50 -15.00
CA ASP A 115 17.20 20.52 -15.96
C ASP A 115 18.35 19.69 -16.59
N GLU A 116 19.46 20.33 -16.99
CA GLU A 116 20.64 19.61 -17.50
C GLU A 116 21.21 18.65 -16.44
N LYS A 117 21.23 19.06 -15.17
CA LYS A 117 21.73 18.22 -14.08
C LYS A 117 20.80 17.04 -13.74
N ASP A 118 19.48 17.23 -13.80
CA ASP A 118 18.48 16.15 -13.61
C ASP A 118 18.63 15.09 -14.72
N GLU A 119 18.89 15.50 -15.96
CA GLU A 119 19.15 14.58 -17.07
C GLU A 119 20.47 13.79 -16.93
N GLU A 120 21.50 14.37 -16.29
CA GLU A 120 22.83 13.76 -16.13
C GLU A 120 22.98 12.89 -14.88
N ASP A 121 22.30 13.22 -13.78
CA ASP A 121 22.44 12.56 -12.48
C ASP A 121 21.09 12.00 -12.01
N SER A 122 20.95 10.67 -12.06
CA SER A 122 19.74 9.94 -11.65
C SER A 122 19.33 10.14 -10.18
N SER A 123 20.19 10.76 -9.36
CA SER A 123 19.92 11.09 -7.95
C SER A 123 19.60 12.57 -7.71
N PHE A 124 19.61 13.39 -8.75
CA PHE A 124 19.27 14.80 -8.71
C PHE A 124 17.90 15.01 -9.38
N TYR A 125 17.03 15.77 -8.72
CA TYR A 125 15.66 16.01 -9.17
C TYR A 125 15.36 17.49 -9.13
N HIS A 126 14.98 18.06 -10.28
CA HIS A 126 14.59 19.45 -10.38
C HIS A 126 13.08 19.57 -10.56
N GLY A 127 12.42 20.37 -9.72
CA GLY A 127 11.00 20.63 -9.91
C GLY A 127 10.51 21.95 -9.36
N ARG A 128 9.23 22.02 -9.03
CA ARG A 128 8.52 23.29 -8.83
C ARG A 128 8.42 23.67 -7.35
N PRO A 129 8.37 24.97 -7.01
CA PRO A 129 7.97 25.38 -5.68
C PRO A 129 6.51 24.98 -5.41
N TYR A 130 6.19 24.73 -4.14
CA TYR A 130 4.82 24.49 -3.70
C TYR A 130 4.07 25.82 -3.60
N GLU A 131 3.26 26.15 -4.60
CA GLU A 131 2.66 27.48 -4.73
C GLU A 131 1.31 27.60 -3.99
N ASN A 132 0.47 26.56 -3.98
CA ASN A 132 -0.81 26.50 -3.23
C ASN A 132 -1.61 25.20 -3.47
N VAL A 133 -2.81 25.15 -2.87
CA VAL A 133 -3.80 24.07 -2.98
C VAL A 133 -4.26 23.72 -4.40
N ASN A 134 -4.14 24.61 -5.40
CA ASN A 134 -4.51 24.27 -6.79
C ASN A 134 -3.53 23.28 -7.42
N GLN A 135 -2.29 23.20 -6.92
CA GLN A 135 -1.33 22.17 -7.31
C GLN A 135 -1.58 20.84 -6.58
N ARG A 136 -2.42 20.82 -5.53
CA ARG A 136 -2.71 19.60 -4.77
C ARG A 136 -3.45 18.56 -5.61
N VAL A 137 -4.52 18.94 -6.30
CA VAL A 137 -5.37 18.01 -7.06
C VAL A 137 -4.62 17.37 -8.25
N PRO A 138 -3.89 18.12 -9.09
CA PRO A 138 -3.11 17.54 -10.18
C PRO A 138 -1.98 16.59 -9.73
N TYR A 139 -1.44 16.76 -8.51
CA TYR A 139 -0.31 15.95 -8.02
C TYR A 139 -0.73 14.83 -7.06
N TYR A 140 -1.51 15.11 -6.03
CA TYR A 140 -1.95 14.10 -5.06
C TYR A 140 -3.31 13.47 -5.37
N GLY A 141 -4.18 14.19 -6.07
CA GLY A 141 -5.51 13.72 -6.44
C GLY A 141 -6.57 14.32 -5.54
N THR A 142 -7.74 13.69 -5.57
CA THR A 142 -8.88 14.05 -4.72
C THR A 142 -9.09 12.96 -3.67
N TRP A 143 -10.14 13.09 -2.87
CA TRP A 143 -10.56 12.03 -1.96
C TRP A 143 -11.04 10.84 -2.79
N ALA A 144 -10.21 9.81 -2.86
CA ALA A 144 -10.45 8.63 -3.68
C ALA A 144 -10.94 7.46 -2.81
N ASP A 145 -11.75 6.61 -3.44
CA ASP A 145 -12.02 5.26 -2.96
C ASP A 145 -10.84 4.37 -3.37
N VAL A 146 -9.82 4.30 -2.52
CA VAL A 146 -8.55 3.61 -2.82
C VAL A 146 -8.60 2.10 -2.53
N ASN A 147 -9.59 1.65 -1.76
CA ASN A 147 -9.80 0.26 -1.38
C ASN A 147 -10.94 -0.40 -2.19
N GLY A 148 -11.72 0.37 -2.96
CA GLY A 148 -12.77 -0.11 -3.85
C GLY A 148 -14.09 -0.44 -3.15
N ASN A 149 -14.34 0.09 -1.95
CA ASN A 149 -15.55 -0.19 -1.15
C ASN A 149 -16.77 0.69 -1.54
N GLY A 150 -16.61 1.64 -2.46
CA GLY A 150 -17.66 2.58 -2.85
C GLY A 150 -17.76 3.81 -1.93
N VAL A 151 -16.75 4.08 -1.10
CA VAL A 151 -16.72 5.21 -0.17
C VAL A 151 -15.38 5.93 -0.30
N ASN A 152 -15.40 7.25 -0.52
CA ASN A 152 -14.15 8.00 -0.55
C ASN A 152 -13.53 8.13 0.85
N SER A 153 -12.19 8.20 0.89
CA SER A 153 -11.39 8.33 2.12
C SER A 153 -11.84 9.43 3.08
N ARG A 154 -12.36 10.57 2.58
CA ARG A 154 -12.91 11.63 3.45
C ARG A 154 -14.14 11.17 4.22
N THR A 155 -15.04 10.46 3.56
CA THR A 155 -16.26 9.95 4.18
C THR A 155 -15.92 8.84 5.17
N GLU A 156 -14.94 7.99 4.84
CA GLU A 156 -14.41 6.95 5.72
C GLU A 156 -13.90 7.54 7.04
N ILE A 157 -12.98 8.51 6.99
CA ILE A 157 -12.39 9.11 8.20
C ILE A 157 -13.42 9.89 9.01
N HIS A 158 -14.38 10.58 8.37
CA HIS A 158 -15.42 11.28 9.10
C HIS A 158 -16.33 10.30 9.84
N ALA A 159 -16.73 9.20 9.20
CA ALA A 159 -17.56 8.18 9.82
C ALA A 159 -16.82 7.46 10.96
N ARG A 160 -15.53 7.15 10.77
CA ARG A 160 -14.63 6.57 11.79
C ARG A 160 -14.56 7.46 13.03
N ASP A 161 -14.21 8.74 12.85
CA ASP A 161 -14.00 9.67 13.97
C ASP A 161 -15.30 10.01 14.72
N LEU A 162 -16.44 9.94 14.02
CA LEU A 162 -17.77 10.04 14.63
C LEU A 162 -18.15 8.81 15.48
N GLY A 163 -17.46 7.67 15.29
CA GLY A 163 -17.80 6.39 15.89
C GLY A 163 -19.11 5.81 15.36
N ASN A 164 -19.41 6.05 14.08
CA ASN A 164 -20.66 5.60 13.46
C ASN A 164 -20.54 4.14 12.99
N SER A 165 -21.67 3.41 12.98
CA SER A 165 -21.73 2.02 12.49
C SER A 165 -21.96 1.91 10.97
N SER A 166 -21.95 3.04 10.27
CA SER A 166 -22.13 3.16 8.82
C SER A 166 -21.44 4.43 8.34
N PHE A 167 -21.13 4.52 7.05
CA PHE A 167 -20.49 5.69 6.41
C PHE A 167 -21.39 6.93 6.30
N THR A 168 -22.11 7.26 7.36
CA THR A 168 -22.97 8.43 7.48
C THR A 168 -22.22 9.54 8.19
N VAL A 169 -22.22 10.75 7.63
CA VAL A 169 -21.50 11.91 8.20
C VAL A 169 -22.48 12.81 8.95
N SER A 170 -22.82 12.42 10.18
CA SER A 170 -23.60 13.24 11.10
C SER A 170 -23.33 12.84 12.55
N GLY A 171 -23.31 13.81 13.48
CA GLY A 171 -23.14 13.55 14.91
C GLY A 171 -22.09 14.43 15.58
N THR A 172 -21.50 13.92 16.66
CA THR A 172 -20.50 14.63 17.47
C THR A 172 -19.28 13.75 17.67
N TYR A 173 -18.13 14.19 17.15
CA TYR A 173 -16.84 13.51 17.28
C TYR A 173 -15.97 14.12 18.38
N TYR A 174 -14.89 13.43 18.77
CA TYR A 174 -13.85 13.97 19.64
C TYR A 174 -12.69 14.47 18.78
N ASP A 175 -12.44 15.78 18.79
CA ASP A 175 -11.33 16.38 18.05
C ASP A 175 -10.02 16.15 18.81
N HIS A 176 -9.20 15.22 18.31
CA HIS A 176 -7.95 14.84 18.97
C HIS A 176 -6.96 16.00 19.11
N TYR A 177 -7.00 17.00 18.23
CA TYR A 177 -6.10 18.15 18.29
C TYR A 177 -6.42 19.15 19.41
N SER A 178 -7.70 19.35 19.73
CA SER A 178 -8.16 20.27 20.78
C SER A 178 -8.67 19.62 22.06
N GLY A 179 -8.95 18.32 22.04
CA GLY A 179 -9.60 17.60 23.14
C GLY A 179 -11.07 17.99 23.31
N GLN A 180 -11.71 18.57 22.28
CA GLN A 180 -13.10 19.04 22.35
C GLN A 180 -14.05 18.07 21.65
N ARG A 181 -15.29 17.95 22.17
CA ARG A 181 -16.38 17.28 21.45
C ARG A 181 -17.08 18.26 20.51
N VAL A 182 -17.09 17.94 19.22
CA VAL A 182 -17.51 18.86 18.16
C VAL A 182 -18.64 18.25 17.35
N ASN A 183 -19.73 19.00 17.15
CA ASN A 183 -20.80 18.59 16.23
C ASN A 183 -20.41 18.97 14.81
N ILE A 184 -20.32 17.96 13.93
CA ILE A 184 -19.85 18.10 12.54
C ILE A 184 -20.80 18.93 11.67
N GLY A 185 -22.10 19.01 12.03
CA GLY A 185 -23.09 19.83 11.30
C GLY A 185 -23.12 21.29 11.74
N ASP A 186 -22.57 21.61 12.92
CA ASP A 186 -22.60 22.96 13.50
C ASP A 186 -21.25 23.69 13.39
N THR A 187 -20.18 22.97 13.05
CA THR A 187 -18.80 23.48 13.03
C THR A 187 -18.15 23.15 11.69
N GLU A 188 -17.37 24.08 11.13
CA GLU A 188 -16.54 23.81 9.96
C GLU A 188 -15.48 22.77 10.32
N THR A 189 -15.52 21.61 9.68
CA THR A 189 -14.59 20.49 9.89
C THR A 189 -13.91 20.11 8.59
N HIS A 190 -12.64 19.72 8.68
CA HIS A 190 -11.83 19.27 7.55
C HIS A 190 -11.35 17.82 7.76
N GLY A 191 -11.15 17.09 6.67
CA GLY A 191 -10.21 15.96 6.66
C GLY A 191 -8.81 16.53 6.53
N GLU A 192 -7.92 16.16 7.44
CA GLU A 192 -6.59 16.73 7.58
C GLU A 192 -5.50 15.67 7.47
N HIS A 193 -4.43 16.03 6.74
CA HIS A 193 -3.23 15.21 6.65
C HIS A 193 -2.31 15.43 7.86
N MET A 194 -1.98 14.37 8.59
CA MET A 194 -1.09 14.42 9.76
C MET A 194 0.28 14.96 9.36
N ILE A 195 0.90 14.33 8.35
CA ILE A 195 2.04 14.89 7.61
C ILE A 195 1.48 15.78 6.48
N PRO A 196 1.75 17.11 6.47
CA PRO A 196 1.20 18.00 5.45
C PRO A 196 1.69 17.67 4.03
N VAL A 197 0.82 17.76 3.02
CA VAL A 197 1.22 17.59 1.60
C VAL A 197 2.29 18.58 1.13
N GLY A 198 2.37 19.76 1.74
CA GLY A 198 3.42 20.74 1.47
C GLY A 198 4.79 20.30 1.99
N HIS A 199 4.83 19.59 3.12
CA HIS A 199 6.06 19.03 3.70
C HIS A 199 6.66 17.95 2.78
N THR A 200 5.82 17.17 2.11
CA THR A 200 6.25 16.06 1.25
C THR A 200 6.50 16.48 -0.19
N TRP A 201 6.11 17.71 -0.57
CA TRP A 201 6.14 18.19 -1.95
C TRP A 201 7.48 18.01 -2.68
N PRO A 202 8.65 18.35 -2.09
CA PRO A 202 9.94 18.22 -2.79
C PRO A 202 10.21 16.82 -3.32
N GLU A 203 9.78 15.79 -2.59
CA GLU A 203 9.97 14.39 -2.97
C GLU A 203 8.79 13.88 -3.79
N MET A 204 7.56 14.15 -3.33
CA MET A 204 6.34 13.58 -3.89
C MET A 204 6.11 14.01 -5.34
N GLN A 205 6.46 15.23 -5.74
CA GLN A 205 6.28 15.68 -7.13
C GLN A 205 7.05 14.83 -8.16
N HIS A 206 8.07 14.09 -7.73
CA HIS A 206 8.87 13.16 -8.55
C HIS A 206 8.50 11.69 -8.33
N ARG A 207 7.64 11.39 -7.35
CA ARG A 207 7.08 10.04 -7.17
C ARG A 207 5.99 9.80 -8.21
N PRO A 208 5.75 8.55 -8.64
CA PRO A 208 4.59 8.20 -9.46
C PRO A 208 3.25 8.68 -8.86
N ARG A 209 2.24 8.91 -9.71
CA ARG A 209 0.93 9.47 -9.30
C ARG A 209 0.26 8.61 -8.25
N GLU A 210 0.37 7.30 -8.35
CA GLU A 210 -0.20 6.31 -7.43
C GLU A 210 0.39 6.41 -6.03
N ASP A 211 1.69 6.63 -5.89
CA ASP A 211 2.33 6.80 -4.57
C ASP A 211 1.80 8.08 -3.91
N ARG A 212 1.62 9.15 -4.70
CA ARG A 212 1.03 10.40 -4.23
C ARG A 212 -0.43 10.22 -3.82
N VAL A 213 -1.22 9.47 -4.59
CA VAL A 213 -2.64 9.16 -4.27
C VAL A 213 -2.75 8.27 -3.04
N ALA A 214 -1.90 7.25 -2.91
CA ALA A 214 -1.86 6.36 -1.75
C ALA A 214 -1.52 7.15 -0.48
N TYR A 215 -0.45 7.96 -0.50
CA TYR A 215 -0.09 8.86 0.59
C TYR A 215 -1.23 9.82 0.97
N TYR A 216 -1.91 10.38 -0.03
CA TYR A 216 -2.98 11.35 0.17
C TYR A 216 -4.24 10.74 0.78
N ASN A 217 -4.50 9.46 0.50
CA ASN A 217 -5.71 8.76 0.93
C ASN A 217 -5.44 7.74 2.05
N ASP A 218 -4.23 7.70 2.60
CA ASP A 218 -3.89 6.81 3.71
C ASP A 218 -4.67 7.20 4.97
N PRO A 219 -5.55 6.35 5.51
CA PRO A 219 -6.34 6.66 6.70
C PRO A 219 -5.49 6.87 7.96
N MET A 220 -4.27 6.31 8.02
CA MET A 220 -3.30 6.63 9.06
C MET A 220 -2.74 8.03 8.92
N ASN A 221 -2.68 8.60 7.72
CA ASN A 221 -2.27 9.98 7.53
C ASN A 221 -3.45 10.96 7.68
N LEU A 222 -4.66 10.50 8.00
CA LEU A 222 -5.87 11.31 7.90
C LEU A 222 -6.69 11.35 9.19
N THR A 223 -7.12 12.55 9.58
CA THR A 223 -8.02 12.76 10.73
C THR A 223 -9.04 13.87 10.47
N THR A 224 -10.21 13.76 11.09
CA THR A 224 -11.20 14.84 11.14
C THR A 224 -10.78 15.85 12.19
N THR A 225 -10.68 17.12 11.80
CA THR A 225 -10.42 18.20 12.76
C THR A 225 -11.19 19.48 12.47
N ILE A 226 -11.20 20.38 13.45
CA ILE A 226 -11.84 21.70 13.34
C ILE A 226 -11.09 22.55 12.32
N GLY A 227 -11.82 23.19 11.39
CA GLY A 227 -11.22 23.87 10.24
C GLY A 227 -10.24 25.00 10.60
N TRP A 228 -10.45 25.71 11.72
CA TRP A 228 -9.50 26.73 12.17
C TRP A 228 -8.23 26.16 12.82
N ILE A 229 -8.30 24.98 13.43
CA ILE A 229 -7.13 24.27 13.95
C ILE A 229 -6.31 23.72 12.79
N ASN A 230 -6.95 23.15 11.77
CA ASN A 230 -6.26 22.76 10.55
C ASN A 230 -5.50 23.96 9.94
N ARG A 231 -6.15 25.12 9.83
CA ARG A 231 -5.49 26.35 9.34
C ARG A 231 -4.33 26.83 10.23
N GLU A 232 -4.39 26.56 11.53
CA GLU A 232 -3.30 26.85 12.47
C GLU A 232 -2.12 25.89 12.27
N LYS A 233 -2.39 24.59 12.13
CA LYS A 233 -1.39 23.56 11.81
C LYS A 233 -0.72 23.84 10.48
N GLY A 234 -1.48 24.06 9.40
CA GLY A 234 -0.96 24.35 8.07
C GLY A 234 0.09 23.33 7.60
N GLY A 235 1.20 23.83 7.06
CA GLY A 235 2.34 23.03 6.59
C GLY A 235 3.40 22.69 7.65
N HIS A 236 3.13 22.97 8.93
CA HIS A 236 4.13 22.87 10.00
C HIS A 236 4.48 21.42 10.36
N THR A 237 5.74 21.20 10.76
CA THR A 237 6.25 19.93 11.29
C THR A 237 6.08 19.85 12.82
N PRO A 238 6.35 18.69 13.48
CA PRO A 238 6.15 18.55 14.93
C PRO A 238 6.97 19.53 15.78
N THR A 239 8.12 20.00 15.30
CA THR A 239 8.89 21.05 16.00
C THR A 239 8.30 22.45 15.87
N GLU A 240 7.41 22.66 14.90
CA GLU A 240 6.80 23.95 14.59
C GLU A 240 5.36 24.05 15.11
N TRP A 241 4.63 22.93 15.13
CA TRP A 241 3.27 22.84 15.64
C TRP A 241 2.99 21.47 16.25
N MET A 242 2.28 21.45 17.38
CA MET A 242 1.77 20.24 18.02
C MET A 242 0.31 20.44 18.43
N PRO A 243 -0.50 19.36 18.51
CA PRO A 243 -1.83 19.39 19.11
C PRO A 243 -1.83 20.10 20.47
N SER A 244 -2.82 20.97 20.70
CA SER A 244 -3.00 21.60 22.02
C SER A 244 -3.44 20.60 23.09
N ASN A 245 -4.04 19.49 22.67
CA ASN A 245 -4.37 18.36 23.52
C ASN A 245 -3.13 17.47 23.74
N GLU A 246 -2.55 17.53 24.93
CA GLU A 246 -1.37 16.75 25.30
C GLU A 246 -1.61 15.22 25.25
N GLU A 247 -2.85 14.76 25.47
CA GLU A 247 -3.19 13.32 25.38
C GLU A 247 -2.97 12.76 23.96
N ALA A 248 -2.99 13.61 22.93
CA ALA A 248 -2.79 13.20 21.55
C ALA A 248 -1.31 13.12 21.14
N HIS A 249 -0.37 13.60 21.98
CA HIS A 249 1.03 13.78 21.57
C HIS A 249 1.71 12.46 21.21
N CYS A 250 1.56 11.43 22.04
CA CYS A 250 2.18 10.13 21.79
C CYS A 250 1.67 9.49 20.50
N ALA A 251 0.36 9.50 20.29
CA ALA A 251 -0.23 8.98 19.06
C ALA A 251 0.18 9.81 17.83
N TYR A 252 0.14 11.14 17.94
CA TYR A 252 0.59 12.04 16.88
C TYR A 252 2.04 11.77 16.44
N GLY A 253 2.95 11.62 17.41
CA GLY A 253 4.35 11.30 17.14
C GLY A 253 4.54 9.92 16.51
N MET A 254 3.83 8.91 17.00
CA MET A 254 3.81 7.55 16.43
C MET A 254 3.36 7.54 14.98
N THR A 255 2.24 8.20 14.68
CA THR A 255 1.68 8.28 13.34
C THR A 255 2.64 8.96 12.36
N TRP A 256 3.34 10.02 12.79
CA TRP A 256 4.34 10.68 11.95
C TRP A 256 5.44 9.72 11.50
N ILE A 257 5.95 8.89 12.41
CA ILE A 257 6.99 7.90 12.08
C ILE A 257 6.40 6.80 11.21
N HIS A 258 5.21 6.32 11.54
CA HIS A 258 4.51 5.32 10.75
C HIS A 258 4.33 5.74 9.29
N ILE A 259 3.78 6.93 9.05
CA ILE A 259 3.59 7.45 7.69
C ILE A 259 4.92 7.72 6.99
N ALA A 260 5.91 8.27 7.69
CA ALA A 260 7.23 8.52 7.12
C ALA A 260 7.90 7.24 6.61
N ASN A 261 7.82 6.14 7.37
CA ASN A 261 8.36 4.85 6.95
C ASN A 261 7.50 4.19 5.87
N LYS A 262 6.17 4.17 6.05
CA LYS A 262 5.24 3.54 5.10
C LYS A 262 5.30 4.16 3.71
N HIS A 263 5.54 5.48 3.61
CA HIS A 263 5.58 6.20 2.33
C HIS A 263 6.98 6.66 1.93
N GLU A 264 8.03 6.20 2.64
CA GLU A 264 9.42 6.62 2.45
C GLU A 264 9.58 8.14 2.32
N VAL A 265 8.90 8.88 3.18
CA VAL A 265 8.95 10.35 3.23
C VAL A 265 10.04 10.77 4.19
N SER A 266 10.97 11.61 3.72
CA SER A 266 12.03 12.08 4.60
C SER A 266 11.56 13.10 5.65
N LEU A 267 12.18 13.04 6.82
CA LEU A 267 11.95 13.97 7.93
C LEU A 267 13.19 14.83 8.18
N PHE A 268 13.00 16.07 8.64
CA PHE A 268 14.14 16.89 9.03
C PHE A 268 14.81 16.32 10.28
N SER A 269 16.14 16.41 10.35
CA SER A 269 16.90 15.94 11.52
C SER A 269 16.40 16.53 12.84
N ARG A 270 15.94 17.80 12.87
CA ARG A 270 15.35 18.42 14.06
C ARG A 270 14.03 17.74 14.50
N ASP A 271 13.23 17.29 13.55
CA ASP A 271 11.93 16.67 13.82
C ASP A 271 12.14 15.22 14.28
N ILE A 272 13.13 14.52 13.70
CA ILE A 272 13.55 13.19 14.17
C ILE A 272 14.02 13.25 15.62
N ASP A 273 14.86 14.22 15.97
CA ASP A 273 15.35 14.38 17.34
C ASP A 273 14.19 14.64 18.32
N TYR A 274 13.24 15.51 17.94
CA TYR A 274 12.06 15.81 18.74
C TYR A 274 11.13 14.60 18.90
N LEU A 275 10.83 13.88 17.81
CA LEU A 275 9.98 12.69 17.82
C LEU A 275 10.62 11.55 18.63
N ARG A 276 11.94 11.38 18.56
CA ARG A 276 12.67 10.40 19.36
C ARG A 276 12.51 10.68 20.86
N ASP A 277 12.75 11.92 21.29
CA ASP A 277 12.62 12.30 22.70
C ASP A 277 11.18 12.12 23.19
N LEU A 278 10.19 12.54 22.38
CA LEU A 278 8.76 12.35 22.67
C LEU A 278 8.40 10.87 22.84
N LEU A 279 8.81 10.01 21.90
CA LEU A 279 8.46 8.59 21.95
C LEU A 279 9.19 7.81 23.03
N MET A 280 10.40 8.23 23.43
CA MET A 280 11.07 7.66 24.59
C MET A 280 10.26 7.91 25.87
N ASP A 281 9.71 9.12 26.05
CA ASP A 281 8.83 9.43 27.18
C ASP A 281 7.53 8.59 27.14
N CYS A 282 6.92 8.43 25.96
CA CYS A 282 5.73 7.60 25.77
C CYS A 282 6.00 6.11 26.04
N LEU A 283 7.15 5.58 25.62
CA LEU A 283 7.57 4.21 25.89
C LEU A 283 7.77 3.97 27.39
N ASP A 284 8.44 4.89 28.08
CA ASP A 284 8.64 4.82 29.53
C ASP A 284 7.31 4.81 30.30
N GLU A 285 6.32 5.59 29.85
CA GLU A 285 4.96 5.57 30.40
C GLU A 285 4.23 4.25 30.11
N ALA A 286 4.31 3.73 28.88
CA ALA A 286 3.69 2.46 28.49
C ALA A 286 4.25 1.26 29.29
N ILE A 287 5.58 1.21 29.49
CA ILE A 287 6.21 0.19 30.36
C ILE A 287 5.83 0.42 31.82
N GLY A 288 5.82 1.67 32.28
CA GLY A 288 5.46 2.05 33.66
C GLY A 288 4.03 1.69 34.04
N SER A 289 3.11 1.66 33.06
CA SER A 289 1.71 1.26 33.22
C SER A 289 1.47 -0.25 33.10
N GLY A 290 2.52 -1.05 32.88
CA GLY A 290 2.46 -2.52 32.85
C GLY A 290 2.55 -3.15 31.46
N GLY A 291 2.82 -2.37 30.41
CA GLY A 291 3.14 -2.86 29.08
C GLY A 291 4.47 -3.62 29.02
N SER A 292 4.64 -4.43 27.97
CA SER A 292 5.82 -5.26 27.76
C SER A 292 6.33 -5.15 26.32
N LEU A 293 7.64 -5.38 26.14
CA LEU A 293 8.37 -5.40 24.86
C LEU A 293 8.29 -6.77 24.17
N ASP A 294 7.25 -7.54 24.48
CA ASP A 294 6.85 -8.79 23.82
C ASP A 294 5.32 -8.79 23.59
N GLY A 295 4.69 -7.60 23.67
CA GLY A 295 3.28 -7.42 23.44
C GLY A 295 2.90 -7.60 21.98
N GLN A 296 1.64 -7.97 21.75
CA GLN A 296 1.07 -8.02 20.41
C GLN A 296 1.07 -6.62 19.81
N ARG A 297 1.57 -6.50 18.57
CA ARG A 297 1.61 -5.23 17.82
C ARG A 297 0.20 -4.77 17.48
N SER A 298 0.03 -3.46 17.34
CA SER A 298 -1.25 -2.88 16.92
C SER A 298 -1.58 -3.25 15.48
N SER A 299 -2.81 -3.72 15.23
CA SER A 299 -3.27 -4.16 13.90
C SER A 299 -3.29 -3.04 12.87
N ASP A 300 -3.49 -1.80 13.28
CA ASP A 300 -3.60 -0.68 12.33
C ASP A 300 -2.23 -0.19 11.82
N LEU A 301 -1.12 -0.72 12.33
CA LEU A 301 0.23 -0.27 11.99
C LEU A 301 0.87 -1.10 10.87
N ASP A 302 0.96 -0.50 9.68
CA ASP A 302 1.64 -1.02 8.49
C ASP A 302 3.09 -0.57 8.29
N TRP A 303 3.98 -1.17 9.06
CA TRP A 303 5.42 -0.91 8.99
C TRP A 303 6.06 -1.73 7.86
N GLN A 304 6.67 -1.06 6.89
CA GLN A 304 7.43 -1.75 5.83
C GLN A 304 8.64 -2.52 6.37
N ASP A 305 9.22 -2.05 7.47
CA ASP A 305 10.37 -2.65 8.13
C ASP A 305 10.08 -2.76 9.64
N LEU A 306 9.98 -3.98 10.15
CA LEU A 306 9.84 -4.26 11.58
C LEU A 306 11.13 -4.88 12.13
N PRO A 307 11.44 -4.69 13.43
CA PRO A 307 12.52 -5.44 14.05
C PRO A 307 12.28 -6.94 13.91
N PRO A 308 13.27 -7.73 13.48
CA PRO A 308 13.11 -9.17 13.30
C PRO A 308 12.74 -9.82 14.64
N ALA A 309 11.70 -10.67 14.64
CA ALA A 309 11.34 -11.45 15.82
C ALA A 309 12.36 -12.57 16.09
N GLY A 310 12.29 -13.13 17.30
CA GLY A 310 13.00 -14.36 17.61
C GLY A 310 12.49 -15.50 16.72
N ALA A 311 13.42 -16.26 16.14
CA ALA A 311 13.11 -17.41 15.30
C ALA A 311 12.37 -18.50 16.10
N ASP A 312 11.13 -18.80 15.71
CA ASP A 312 10.41 -19.99 16.13
C ASP A 312 10.43 -21.08 15.03
N GLU A 313 10.32 -22.33 15.45
CA GLU A 313 10.54 -23.53 14.64
C GLU A 313 9.49 -23.72 13.52
N ILE A 314 9.98 -24.02 12.31
CA ILE A 314 9.22 -24.43 11.13
C ILE A 314 8.32 -25.64 11.45
N SER A 315 6.99 -25.53 11.25
CA SER A 315 6.09 -26.69 11.36
C SER A 315 4.93 -26.71 10.35
N GLU A 316 4.87 -27.81 9.60
CA GLU A 316 3.78 -28.40 8.78
C GLU A 316 3.08 -27.59 7.67
N GLU A 317 3.65 -27.66 6.45
CA GLU A 317 3.13 -27.32 5.12
C GLU A 317 1.68 -26.80 5.00
N SER A 318 1.56 -25.49 4.79
CA SER A 318 0.34 -24.76 4.38
C SER A 318 -0.20 -25.21 3.01
N GLY A 319 -1.49 -24.98 2.75
CA GLY A 319 -2.11 -25.12 1.42
C GLY A 319 -1.86 -23.90 0.51
N GLY A 320 -2.26 -23.96 -0.76
CA GLY A 320 -2.14 -22.86 -1.73
C GLY A 320 -0.90 -22.97 -2.65
N GLY A 321 -1.12 -23.35 -3.90
CA GLY A 321 -0.03 -23.59 -4.88
C GLY A 321 0.61 -24.99 -4.77
N PRO A 322 1.62 -25.31 -5.60
CA PRO A 322 2.34 -26.57 -5.53
C PRO A 322 2.90 -26.80 -4.13
N ARG A 323 2.65 -27.99 -3.56
CA ARG A 323 3.11 -28.34 -2.20
C ARG A 323 4.62 -28.39 -2.07
N GLU A 324 5.32 -28.72 -3.15
CA GLU A 324 6.78 -28.77 -3.15
C GLU A 324 7.36 -27.34 -3.23
N HIS A 325 8.43 -27.12 -2.46
CA HIS A 325 9.14 -25.83 -2.36
C HIS A 325 9.57 -25.29 -3.73
N TYR A 326 9.58 -23.96 -3.87
CA TYR A 326 10.14 -23.28 -5.03
C TYR A 326 11.66 -23.19 -4.91
N SER A 327 12.36 -23.41 -6.02
CA SER A 327 13.81 -23.26 -6.07
C SER A 327 14.23 -21.79 -6.17
N PRO A 328 15.49 -21.43 -5.86
CA PRO A 328 16.03 -20.11 -6.15
C PRO A 328 15.82 -19.67 -7.62
N GLN A 329 15.87 -20.60 -8.57
CA GLN A 329 15.62 -20.31 -9.98
C GLN A 329 14.16 -19.92 -10.24
N ASP A 330 13.19 -20.53 -9.56
CA ASP A 330 11.77 -20.19 -9.71
C ASP A 330 11.49 -18.77 -9.21
N TYR A 331 12.06 -18.38 -8.05
CA TYR A 331 11.93 -17.01 -7.54
C TYR A 331 12.61 -15.99 -8.47
N ALA A 332 13.80 -16.29 -8.99
CA ALA A 332 14.49 -15.43 -9.94
C ALA A 332 13.67 -15.24 -11.24
N ASP A 333 13.08 -16.32 -11.76
CA ASP A 333 12.22 -16.28 -12.94
C ASP A 333 10.92 -15.49 -12.67
N ALA A 334 10.35 -15.59 -11.46
CA ALA A 334 9.19 -14.79 -11.05
C ALA A 334 9.52 -13.30 -10.95
N ILE A 335 10.63 -12.92 -10.30
CA ILE A 335 11.09 -11.51 -10.23
C ILE A 335 11.28 -10.96 -11.64
N TRP A 336 11.93 -11.73 -12.52
CA TRP A 336 12.12 -11.31 -13.90
C TRP A 336 10.78 -11.10 -14.61
N ASN A 337 9.84 -12.04 -14.46
CA ASN A 337 8.51 -11.93 -15.08
C ASN A 337 7.69 -10.76 -14.52
N LEU A 338 7.79 -10.51 -13.22
CA LEU A 338 7.16 -9.37 -12.56
C LEU A 338 7.64 -8.03 -13.15
N GLU A 339 8.94 -7.89 -13.40
CA GLU A 339 9.51 -6.64 -13.94
C GLU A 339 9.31 -6.47 -15.46
N ASN A 340 9.00 -7.55 -16.17
CA ASN A 340 9.12 -7.57 -17.62
C ASN A 340 7.88 -8.03 -18.40
N HIS A 341 6.91 -8.64 -17.71
CA HIS A 341 5.69 -9.19 -18.31
C HIS A 341 4.42 -8.71 -17.61
N VAL A 342 4.47 -8.38 -16.33
CA VAL A 342 3.32 -7.79 -15.64
C VAL A 342 3.09 -6.37 -16.15
N ARG A 343 1.88 -6.11 -16.65
CA ARG A 343 1.46 -4.77 -17.10
C ARG A 343 1.31 -3.87 -15.89
N ILE A 344 1.65 -2.60 -16.03
CA ILE A 344 1.52 -1.62 -14.96
C ILE A 344 0.20 -0.89 -15.14
N ARG A 345 -0.61 -0.77 -14.10
CA ARG A 345 -1.81 0.08 -14.09
C ARG A 345 -1.62 1.34 -13.26
N SER A 346 -2.18 2.45 -13.73
CA SER A 346 -2.41 3.67 -12.95
C SER A 346 -3.90 4.02 -12.95
N VAL A 347 -4.33 4.87 -12.02
CA VAL A 347 -5.71 5.36 -11.93
C VAL A 347 -5.74 6.87 -11.76
N GLU A 348 -6.66 7.52 -12.45
CA GLU A 348 -6.94 8.95 -12.39
C GLU A 348 -8.44 9.18 -12.16
N ARG A 349 -8.77 10.29 -11.50
CA ARG A 349 -10.15 10.74 -11.27
C ARG A 349 -10.23 12.22 -11.56
N GLU A 350 -11.15 12.60 -12.43
CA GLU A 350 -11.42 13.99 -12.83
C GLU A 350 -12.82 14.36 -12.37
N GLU A 351 -12.95 15.43 -11.59
CA GLU A 351 -14.25 15.92 -11.08
C GLU A 351 -14.96 16.73 -12.16
N GLU A 352 -16.19 16.35 -12.51
CA GLU A 352 -17.01 16.94 -13.59
C GLU A 352 -18.44 17.20 -13.11
N GLY A 353 -18.61 18.32 -12.38
CA GLY A 353 -19.92 18.74 -11.87
C GLY A 353 -20.40 17.86 -10.71
N ASP A 354 -21.56 17.20 -10.89
CA ASP A 354 -22.12 16.23 -9.93
C ASP A 354 -21.61 14.79 -10.15
N CYS A 355 -20.78 14.57 -11.18
CA CYS A 355 -20.16 13.29 -11.54
C CYS A 355 -18.63 13.40 -11.58
N ASP A 356 -17.95 12.27 -11.70
CA ASP A 356 -16.52 12.19 -11.98
C ASP A 356 -16.24 11.18 -13.09
N VAL A 357 -15.11 11.36 -13.77
CA VAL A 357 -14.55 10.38 -14.70
C VAL A 357 -13.38 9.69 -14.02
N GLN A 358 -13.46 8.36 -13.86
CA GLN A 358 -12.36 7.55 -13.38
C GLN A 358 -11.72 6.79 -14.54
N THR A 359 -10.40 6.95 -14.69
CA THR A 359 -9.62 6.44 -15.81
C THR A 359 -8.51 5.53 -15.31
N PHE A 360 -8.40 4.32 -15.84
CA PHE A 360 -7.29 3.41 -15.60
C PHE A 360 -6.44 3.31 -16.85
N SER A 361 -5.13 3.55 -16.73
CA SER A 361 -4.19 3.36 -17.84
C SER A 361 -3.35 2.12 -17.59
N VAL A 362 -3.35 1.18 -18.54
CA VAL A 362 -2.60 -0.08 -18.48
C VAL A 362 -1.47 -0.04 -19.49
N THR A 363 -0.24 -0.03 -19.01
CA THR A 363 0.98 0.10 -19.81
C THR A 363 1.83 -1.18 -19.76
N PRO A 364 2.20 -1.76 -20.91
CA PRO A 364 3.17 -2.85 -20.96
C PRO A 364 4.57 -2.42 -20.49
N PRO A 365 5.28 -3.23 -19.67
CA PRO A 365 6.52 -2.83 -19.02
C PRO A 365 7.72 -2.63 -19.97
N ARG A 366 7.70 -3.22 -21.17
CA ARG A 366 8.77 -3.13 -22.18
C ARG A 366 8.42 -2.24 -23.37
N GLY A 367 7.51 -1.30 -23.16
CA GLY A 367 6.92 -0.52 -24.23
C GLY A 367 5.86 -1.33 -24.99
N GLY A 368 4.95 -0.59 -25.61
CA GLY A 368 3.71 -1.12 -26.14
C GLY A 368 2.66 -0.01 -26.14
N ILE A 369 1.44 -0.34 -26.51
CA ILE A 369 0.36 0.63 -26.53
C ILE A 369 -0.33 0.61 -25.17
N THR A 370 -0.41 1.77 -24.52
CA THR A 370 -1.20 1.93 -23.30
C THR A 370 -2.68 1.78 -23.64
N THR A 371 -3.38 0.94 -22.90
CA THR A 371 -4.84 0.78 -23.01
C THR A 371 -5.51 1.53 -21.88
N THR A 372 -6.53 2.30 -22.19
CA THR A 372 -7.26 3.14 -21.25
C THR A 372 -8.64 2.56 -20.98
N TYR A 373 -9.03 2.47 -19.71
CA TYR A 373 -10.36 2.04 -19.27
C TYR A 373 -11.00 3.17 -18.45
N ALA A 374 -12.05 3.78 -18.96
CA ALA A 374 -12.73 4.89 -18.31
C ALA A 374 -14.15 4.51 -17.86
N ARG A 375 -14.66 5.21 -16.84
CA ARG A 375 -16.04 5.08 -16.35
C ARG A 375 -16.52 6.40 -15.76
N VAL A 376 -17.82 6.66 -15.92
CA VAL A 376 -18.49 7.77 -15.24
C VAL A 376 -19.05 7.30 -13.91
N ILE A 377 -18.61 7.92 -12.83
CA ILE A 377 -18.96 7.57 -11.46
C ILE A 377 -19.52 8.78 -10.70
N SER A 378 -20.30 8.53 -9.66
CA SER A 378 -20.66 9.57 -8.70
C SER A 378 -19.46 9.85 -7.77
N PRO A 379 -19.52 10.91 -6.94
CA PRO A 379 -18.58 11.13 -5.84
C PRO A 379 -18.41 9.91 -4.91
N ASP A 380 -19.42 9.06 -4.83
CA ASP A 380 -19.48 7.81 -4.06
C ASP A 380 -19.07 6.57 -4.89
N ASN A 381 -18.41 6.75 -6.03
CA ASN A 381 -17.92 5.67 -6.90
C ASN A 381 -19.01 4.70 -7.41
N ASP A 382 -20.27 5.13 -7.41
CA ASP A 382 -21.42 4.40 -7.95
C ASP A 382 -21.82 4.97 -9.32
N TYR A 383 -22.86 4.43 -9.95
CA TYR A 383 -23.39 4.93 -11.21
C TYR A 383 -23.89 6.38 -11.07
N CYS A 384 -23.27 7.32 -11.79
CA CYS A 384 -23.69 8.73 -11.77
C CYS A 384 -24.92 9.00 -12.64
N SER A 385 -26.12 8.95 -12.09
CA SER A 385 -27.34 9.26 -12.87
C SER A 385 -27.52 10.77 -13.11
N GLY A 386 -28.17 11.15 -14.21
CA GLY A 386 -28.57 12.53 -14.49
C GLY A 386 -28.01 13.03 -15.83
N ASP A 387 -28.36 14.25 -16.19
CA ASP A 387 -27.94 14.84 -17.48
C ASP A 387 -26.41 14.91 -17.59
N ASP A 388 -25.71 15.34 -16.53
CA ASP A 388 -24.24 15.41 -16.48
C ASP A 388 -23.58 14.03 -16.68
N GLY A 389 -24.12 13.00 -16.03
CA GLY A 389 -23.60 11.63 -16.17
C GLY A 389 -23.89 11.03 -17.54
N ASP A 390 -25.04 11.36 -18.14
CA ASP A 390 -25.42 10.92 -19.49
C ASP A 390 -24.54 11.59 -20.56
N GLU A 391 -24.22 12.88 -20.41
CA GLU A 391 -23.31 13.63 -21.28
C GLU A 391 -21.89 13.05 -21.24
N LEU A 392 -21.31 12.88 -20.05
CA LEU A 392 -19.97 12.29 -19.90
C LEU A 392 -19.88 10.88 -20.49
N ARG A 393 -20.93 10.05 -20.37
CA ARG A 393 -20.94 8.72 -20.96
C ARG A 393 -20.98 8.76 -22.48
N GLU A 394 -21.72 9.70 -23.07
CA GLU A 394 -21.73 9.92 -24.52
C GLU A 394 -20.33 10.31 -25.00
N GLU A 395 -19.62 11.18 -24.29
CA GLU A 395 -18.23 11.56 -24.60
C GLU A 395 -17.26 10.38 -24.51
N LEU A 396 -17.37 9.54 -23.47
CA LEU A 396 -16.54 8.34 -23.33
C LEU A 396 -16.87 7.27 -24.39
N ASP A 397 -18.13 7.14 -24.79
CA ASP A 397 -18.54 6.23 -25.87
C ASP A 397 -17.97 6.67 -27.22
N GLU A 398 -17.88 7.97 -27.49
CA GLU A 398 -17.20 8.51 -28.68
C GLU A 398 -15.69 8.22 -28.64
N GLN A 399 -15.03 8.38 -27.48
CA GLN A 399 -13.61 8.04 -27.32
C GLN A 399 -13.34 6.54 -27.45
N ALA A 400 -14.29 5.69 -27.04
CA ALA A 400 -14.21 4.24 -27.17
C ALA A 400 -14.28 3.73 -28.63
N GLU A 401 -14.46 4.61 -29.62
CA GLU A 401 -14.21 4.29 -31.04
C GLU A 401 -12.71 4.13 -31.36
N GLU A 402 -11.80 4.58 -30.47
CA GLU A 402 -10.35 4.41 -30.60
C GLU A 402 -9.88 3.00 -30.20
N ASP A 403 -8.89 2.44 -30.91
CA ASP A 403 -8.45 1.03 -30.81
C ASP A 403 -7.86 0.60 -29.44
N TYR A 404 -7.77 1.49 -28.45
CA TYR A 404 -7.17 1.23 -27.12
C TYR A 404 -7.87 1.98 -25.98
N PHE A 405 -9.11 2.40 -26.21
CA PHE A 405 -9.93 3.05 -25.20
C PHE A 405 -11.19 2.21 -24.95
N HIS A 406 -11.50 1.98 -23.69
CA HIS A 406 -12.65 1.19 -23.26
C HIS A 406 -13.47 1.99 -22.25
N HIS A 407 -14.77 2.04 -22.46
CA HIS A 407 -15.72 2.61 -21.52
C HIS A 407 -16.59 1.51 -20.93
N GLY A 408 -16.59 1.43 -19.59
CA GLY A 408 -17.39 0.49 -18.80
C GLY A 408 -18.36 1.19 -17.85
N SER A 409 -19.22 0.41 -17.20
CA SER A 409 -20.16 0.95 -16.19
C SER A 409 -19.68 0.59 -14.79
N PRO A 410 -19.74 1.49 -13.79
CA PRO A 410 -19.44 1.13 -12.41
C PRO A 410 -20.46 0.10 -11.92
N LEU A 411 -20.08 -1.17 -11.96
CA LEU A 411 -20.91 -2.24 -11.45
C LEU A 411 -20.82 -2.28 -9.92
N ALA A 412 -21.91 -1.93 -9.26
CA ALA A 412 -22.16 -2.21 -7.87
C ALA A 412 -22.44 -3.72 -7.68
N GLY A 413 -21.50 -4.44 -7.05
CA GLY A 413 -21.76 -5.71 -6.36
C GLY A 413 -22.12 -6.96 -7.20
N LYS A 414 -21.97 -6.95 -8.53
CA LYS A 414 -22.25 -8.13 -9.39
C LYS A 414 -21.06 -8.65 -10.20
N ARG A 415 -19.84 -8.17 -9.93
CA ARG A 415 -18.64 -8.47 -10.73
C ARG A 415 -18.34 -9.96 -10.77
N ARG A 416 -18.46 -10.66 -9.63
CA ARG A 416 -18.26 -12.11 -9.51
C ARG A 416 -19.18 -12.94 -10.41
N ASP A 417 -20.43 -12.52 -10.60
CA ASP A 417 -21.39 -13.24 -11.45
C ASP A 417 -20.97 -13.27 -12.94
N PHE A 418 -20.13 -12.31 -13.36
CA PHE A 418 -19.61 -12.24 -14.74
C PHE A 418 -18.41 -13.16 -14.99
N PHE A 419 -17.81 -13.74 -13.94
CA PHE A 419 -16.73 -14.71 -14.05
C PHE A 419 -17.22 -16.17 -14.14
N GLY A 420 -18.52 -16.39 -14.02
CA GLY A 420 -19.16 -17.69 -14.16
C GLY A 420 -19.18 -18.48 -12.84
N TYR A 421 -19.15 -19.81 -12.96
CA TYR A 421 -19.27 -20.74 -11.85
C TYR A 421 -18.10 -21.73 -11.84
N TRP A 422 -17.97 -22.51 -10.76
CA TRP A 422 -17.00 -23.60 -10.68
C TRP A 422 -17.23 -24.60 -11.81
N GLN A 423 -16.24 -24.72 -12.69
CA GLN A 423 -16.34 -25.58 -13.87
C GLN A 423 -16.17 -27.05 -13.50
N MET A 424 -16.81 -27.92 -14.25
CA MET A 424 -16.63 -29.36 -14.12
C MET A 424 -15.36 -29.79 -14.87
N GLY A 425 -14.40 -30.33 -14.14
CA GLY A 425 -13.28 -31.09 -14.68
C GLY A 425 -13.69 -32.51 -15.07
N GLU A 426 -12.73 -33.44 -15.09
CA GLU A 426 -12.99 -34.83 -15.50
C GLU A 426 -13.96 -35.56 -14.54
N GLU A 427 -13.81 -35.33 -13.22
CA GLU A 427 -14.57 -36.03 -12.19
C GLU A 427 -15.18 -35.10 -11.13
N LEU A 428 -14.57 -33.93 -10.89
CA LEU A 428 -14.95 -32.97 -9.86
C LEU A 428 -15.10 -31.58 -10.46
N ASN A 429 -15.84 -30.69 -9.79
CA ASN A 429 -15.73 -29.27 -10.12
C ASN A 429 -14.50 -28.66 -9.45
N THR A 430 -14.05 -27.51 -9.98
CA THR A 430 -12.85 -26.81 -9.50
C THR A 430 -12.82 -26.61 -7.99
N ARG A 431 -13.97 -26.27 -7.37
CA ARG A 431 -14.07 -26.16 -5.90
C ARG A 431 -13.66 -27.45 -5.20
N HIS A 432 -14.19 -28.60 -5.62
CA HIS A 432 -13.88 -29.87 -4.99
C HIS A 432 -12.49 -30.39 -5.36
N GLU A 433 -11.94 -30.01 -6.52
CA GLU A 433 -10.54 -30.26 -6.86
C GLU A 433 -9.60 -29.52 -5.90
N VAL A 434 -9.86 -28.23 -5.64
CA VAL A 434 -9.07 -27.43 -4.68
C VAL A 434 -9.22 -27.96 -3.26
N LEU A 435 -10.45 -28.28 -2.82
CA LEU A 435 -10.65 -28.89 -1.48
C LEU A 435 -9.91 -30.23 -1.35
N ALA A 436 -9.95 -31.09 -2.36
CA ALA A 436 -9.23 -32.34 -2.34
C ALA A 436 -7.71 -32.16 -2.34
N ARG A 437 -7.23 -31.09 -3.01
CA ARG A 437 -5.82 -30.70 -3.01
C ARG A 437 -5.40 -30.18 -1.65
N ASP A 438 -6.17 -29.33 -0.99
CA ASP A 438 -5.72 -28.58 0.19
C ASP A 438 -6.01 -29.28 1.52
N LEU A 439 -7.10 -30.05 1.61
CA LEU A 439 -7.46 -30.74 2.85
C LEU A 439 -6.62 -31.99 3.06
N ARG A 440 -6.36 -32.27 4.33
CA ARG A 440 -5.85 -33.53 4.88
C ARG A 440 -7.01 -34.37 5.38
N GLU A 441 -6.80 -35.69 5.39
CA GLU A 441 -7.80 -36.67 5.84
C GLU A 441 -9.18 -36.49 5.16
N VAL A 442 -9.16 -36.21 3.86
CA VAL A 442 -10.35 -35.86 3.06
C VAL A 442 -11.43 -36.93 3.17
N GLU A 443 -12.60 -36.53 3.66
CA GLU A 443 -13.80 -37.35 3.68
C GLU A 443 -14.67 -37.06 2.46
N TRP A 444 -14.94 -38.08 1.66
CA TRP A 444 -15.72 -37.95 0.44
C TRP A 444 -17.20 -38.27 0.65
N ASN A 445 -18.05 -37.70 -0.18
CA ASN A 445 -19.42 -38.17 -0.31
C ASN A 445 -19.48 -39.61 -0.88
N SER A 446 -20.64 -40.26 -0.80
CA SER A 446 -20.81 -41.66 -1.24
C SER A 446 -20.58 -41.91 -2.73
N THR A 447 -20.58 -40.85 -3.55
CA THR A 447 -20.36 -40.91 -5.00
C THR A 447 -18.97 -40.41 -5.39
N GLU A 448 -18.11 -40.13 -4.40
CA GLU A 448 -16.77 -39.52 -4.56
C GLU A 448 -16.75 -38.27 -5.43
N SER A 449 -17.89 -37.57 -5.51
CA SER A 449 -18.10 -36.42 -6.40
C SER A 449 -18.02 -35.09 -5.65
N GLY A 450 -17.52 -35.11 -4.41
CA GLY A 450 -17.42 -33.93 -3.57
C GLY A 450 -16.96 -34.24 -2.15
N VAL A 451 -16.09 -33.36 -1.66
CA VAL A 451 -15.54 -33.36 -0.30
C VAL A 451 -16.62 -32.98 0.72
N ARG A 452 -16.63 -33.67 1.87
CA ARG A 452 -17.57 -33.47 2.99
C ARG A 452 -16.90 -33.24 4.34
N GLY A 453 -15.60 -33.48 4.44
CA GLY A 453 -14.86 -33.43 5.69
C GLY A 453 -13.37 -33.52 5.46
N GLY A 454 -12.61 -33.28 6.53
CA GLY A 454 -11.16 -33.20 6.55
C GLY A 454 -10.71 -32.03 7.43
N SER A 455 -9.43 -31.73 7.41
CA SER A 455 -8.85 -30.55 8.05
C SER A 455 -7.82 -29.93 7.13
N PHE A 456 -7.57 -28.64 7.24
CA PHE A 456 -6.55 -27.96 6.47
C PHE A 456 -5.73 -27.06 7.39
N HIS A 457 -4.55 -26.70 6.94
CA HIS A 457 -3.75 -25.65 7.57
C HIS A 457 -4.03 -24.38 6.76
N ASP A 458 -4.73 -23.43 7.36
CA ASP A 458 -5.15 -22.20 6.70
C ASP A 458 -3.90 -21.46 6.19
N PRO A 459 -3.76 -21.28 4.86
CA PRO A 459 -2.61 -20.59 4.31
C PRO A 459 -2.49 -19.15 4.79
N TYR A 460 -3.60 -18.52 5.21
CA TYR A 460 -3.62 -17.12 5.60
C TYR A 460 -3.24 -16.89 7.06
N THR A 461 -3.69 -17.74 7.99
CA THR A 461 -3.43 -17.57 9.43
C THR A 461 -2.36 -18.52 9.97
N GLY A 462 -2.10 -19.64 9.28
CA GLY A 462 -1.22 -20.70 9.79
C GLY A 462 -1.89 -21.62 10.82
N ASP A 463 -3.20 -21.45 11.05
CA ASP A 463 -3.93 -22.30 11.98
C ASP A 463 -4.42 -23.60 11.33
N SER A 464 -4.52 -24.65 12.13
CA SER A 464 -5.12 -25.91 11.68
C SER A 464 -6.61 -25.93 11.95
N GLU A 465 -7.40 -25.89 10.88
CA GLU A 465 -8.85 -25.75 10.93
C GLU A 465 -9.57 -27.00 10.39
N PRO A 466 -10.67 -27.44 11.01
CA PRO A 466 -11.52 -28.48 10.44
C PRO A 466 -12.35 -27.91 9.27
N TYR A 467 -12.63 -28.76 8.28
CA TYR A 467 -13.60 -28.41 7.24
C TYR A 467 -14.99 -28.20 7.85
N SER A 468 -15.53 -27.00 7.71
CA SER A 468 -16.80 -26.60 8.33
C SER A 468 -17.94 -26.39 7.31
N GLY A 469 -17.71 -26.75 6.05
CA GLY A 469 -18.69 -26.60 4.99
C GLY A 469 -18.82 -25.15 4.51
N ALA A 470 -19.67 -24.37 5.18
CA ALA A 470 -19.91 -22.96 4.84
C ALA A 470 -18.74 -22.07 5.25
N GLY A 471 -18.17 -22.29 6.44
CA GLY A 471 -17.01 -21.52 6.93
C GLY A 471 -15.67 -21.92 6.30
N THR A 472 -15.66 -22.81 5.30
CA THR A 472 -14.47 -23.11 4.48
C THR A 472 -14.76 -22.71 3.04
N VAL A 473 -14.11 -21.65 2.58
CA VAL A 473 -14.30 -21.07 1.24
C VAL A 473 -13.14 -21.45 0.33
N ILE A 474 -13.36 -21.30 -0.98
CA ILE A 474 -12.28 -21.31 -1.95
C ILE A 474 -12.07 -19.86 -2.36
N ASP A 475 -10.92 -19.33 -2.01
CA ASP A 475 -10.55 -17.95 -2.27
C ASP A 475 -9.64 -17.82 -3.50
N HIS A 476 -9.71 -16.66 -4.15
CA HIS A 476 -8.87 -16.26 -5.27
C HIS A 476 -7.69 -15.44 -4.74
N ILE A 477 -6.47 -15.98 -4.81
CA ILE A 477 -5.25 -15.32 -4.31
C ILE A 477 -5.12 -13.91 -4.91
N LEU A 478 -5.20 -13.80 -6.24
CA LEU A 478 -5.44 -12.57 -6.99
C LEU A 478 -6.97 -12.41 -7.17
N PRO A 479 -7.61 -11.44 -6.49
CA PRO A 479 -9.07 -11.30 -6.46
C PRO A 479 -9.70 -10.99 -7.82
N VAL A 480 -10.93 -11.49 -8.02
CA VAL A 480 -11.67 -11.25 -9.26
C VAL A 480 -12.09 -9.78 -9.41
N GLU A 481 -12.32 -9.10 -8.28
CA GLU A 481 -12.60 -7.68 -8.19
C GLU A 481 -11.40 -6.85 -8.64
N HIS A 482 -10.19 -7.28 -8.30
CA HIS A 482 -8.94 -6.63 -8.73
C HIS A 482 -8.73 -6.77 -10.24
N ALA A 483 -9.10 -7.91 -10.83
CA ALA A 483 -8.99 -8.15 -12.27
C ALA A 483 -10.09 -7.49 -13.11
N TRP A 484 -11.22 -7.08 -12.50
CA TRP A 484 -12.43 -6.68 -13.22
C TRP A 484 -12.23 -5.56 -14.25
N ILE A 485 -11.39 -4.56 -13.94
CA ILE A 485 -11.15 -3.38 -14.82
C ILE A 485 -10.83 -3.80 -16.25
N GLU A 486 -9.97 -4.81 -16.41
CA GLU A 486 -9.61 -5.32 -17.73
C GLU A 486 -10.56 -6.43 -18.19
N PHE A 487 -11.06 -7.26 -17.27
CA PHE A 487 -11.88 -8.43 -17.59
C PHE A 487 -13.31 -8.08 -18.03
N GLU A 488 -13.82 -6.90 -17.67
CA GLU A 488 -15.10 -6.35 -18.16
C GLU A 488 -15.18 -6.35 -19.69
N HIS A 489 -14.03 -6.17 -20.36
CA HIS A 489 -13.91 -6.09 -21.81
C HIS A 489 -13.34 -7.37 -22.46
N ARG A 490 -13.06 -8.41 -21.66
CA ARG A 490 -12.59 -9.72 -22.16
C ARG A 490 -13.74 -10.69 -22.41
N SER A 491 -13.47 -11.80 -23.09
CA SER A 491 -14.49 -12.80 -23.38
C SER A 491 -14.94 -13.55 -22.12
N GLU A 492 -16.13 -14.16 -22.18
CA GLU A 492 -16.61 -15.05 -21.11
C GLU A 492 -15.63 -16.22 -20.87
N GLU A 493 -15.02 -16.76 -21.93
CA GLU A 493 -14.02 -17.82 -21.86
C GLU A 493 -12.77 -17.38 -21.07
N ASP A 494 -12.27 -16.16 -21.31
CA ASP A 494 -11.12 -15.62 -20.55
C ASP A 494 -11.46 -15.47 -19.07
N ARG A 495 -12.66 -14.95 -18.76
CA ARG A 495 -13.13 -14.77 -17.38
C ARG A 495 -13.27 -16.12 -16.67
N GLU A 496 -13.90 -17.11 -17.31
CA GLU A 496 -14.05 -18.45 -16.74
C GLU A 496 -12.70 -19.14 -16.53
N ALA A 497 -11.76 -18.97 -17.46
CA ALA A 497 -10.41 -19.54 -17.37
C ALA A 497 -9.62 -18.96 -16.18
N PHE A 498 -9.69 -17.66 -15.95
CA PHE A 498 -9.09 -17.02 -14.77
C PHE A 498 -9.79 -17.45 -13.47
N TYR A 499 -11.12 -17.48 -13.46
CA TYR A 499 -11.90 -17.83 -12.27
C TYR A 499 -11.63 -19.26 -11.78
N ASN A 500 -11.35 -20.18 -12.70
CA ASN A 500 -11.14 -21.59 -12.40
C ASN A 500 -9.65 -22.00 -12.44
N ASP A 501 -8.72 -21.04 -12.44
CA ASP A 501 -7.29 -21.36 -12.46
C ASP A 501 -6.85 -21.92 -11.10
N PRO A 502 -6.49 -23.21 -10.99
CA PRO A 502 -6.11 -23.81 -9.70
C PRO A 502 -4.87 -23.17 -9.07
N THR A 503 -4.03 -22.49 -9.86
CA THR A 503 -2.85 -21.77 -9.34
C THR A 503 -3.23 -20.48 -8.61
N ASN A 504 -4.43 -19.96 -8.86
CA ASN A 504 -4.98 -18.77 -8.20
C ASN A 504 -5.97 -19.13 -7.08
N LEU A 505 -6.19 -20.41 -6.77
CA LEU A 505 -7.23 -20.85 -5.84
C LEU A 505 -6.64 -21.55 -4.63
N LEU A 506 -7.22 -21.32 -3.45
CA LEU A 506 -6.89 -22.07 -2.22
C LEU A 506 -8.10 -22.24 -1.30
N ALA A 507 -8.06 -23.25 -0.43
CA ALA A 507 -9.01 -23.39 0.68
C ALA A 507 -8.56 -22.58 1.91
N THR A 508 -9.46 -21.78 2.47
CA THR A 508 -9.23 -20.95 3.65
C THR A 508 -10.54 -20.80 4.46
N THR A 509 -10.49 -20.19 5.63
CA THR A 509 -11.71 -19.87 6.39
C THR A 509 -12.47 -18.71 5.73
N GLU A 510 -13.78 -18.63 5.97
CA GLU A 510 -14.59 -17.50 5.51
C GLU A 510 -14.08 -16.17 6.10
N GLU A 511 -13.68 -16.17 7.38
CA GLU A 511 -13.12 -15.00 8.07
C GLU A 511 -11.83 -14.51 7.42
N SER A 512 -10.86 -15.40 7.16
CA SER A 512 -9.59 -15.04 6.50
C SER A 512 -9.80 -14.53 5.06
N ALA A 513 -10.77 -15.09 4.32
CA ALA A 513 -11.09 -14.61 2.97
C ALA A 513 -11.83 -13.26 2.97
N GLU A 514 -12.71 -13.04 3.95
CA GLU A 514 -13.36 -11.76 4.17
C GLU A 514 -12.34 -10.69 4.54
N ASP A 515 -11.42 -10.99 5.46
CA ASP A 515 -10.31 -10.13 5.88
C ASP A 515 -9.45 -9.67 4.68
N LYS A 516 -9.03 -10.61 3.82
CA LYS A 516 -8.33 -10.29 2.57
C LYS A 516 -9.16 -9.45 1.59
N GLY A 517 -10.45 -9.79 1.43
CA GLY A 517 -11.35 -9.13 0.48
C GLY A 517 -10.78 -9.04 -0.95
N ALA A 518 -10.82 -7.82 -1.51
CA ALA A 518 -10.31 -7.50 -2.85
C ALA A 518 -8.90 -6.89 -2.83
N ASP A 519 -8.20 -6.96 -1.69
CA ASP A 519 -6.94 -6.28 -1.52
C ASP A 519 -5.81 -6.91 -2.33
N ALA A 520 -4.89 -6.04 -2.71
CA ALA A 520 -3.67 -6.41 -3.40
C ALA A 520 -2.49 -6.41 -2.42
N PRO A 521 -1.34 -7.03 -2.75
CA PRO A 521 -0.22 -7.20 -1.84
C PRO A 521 0.22 -5.94 -1.12
N ARG A 522 0.16 -4.77 -1.77
CA ARG A 522 0.53 -3.48 -1.17
C ARG A 522 -0.31 -3.10 0.06
N ASN A 523 -1.54 -3.59 0.15
CA ASN A 523 -2.40 -3.37 1.28
C ASN A 523 -2.98 -4.65 1.86
N TRP A 524 -2.57 -5.87 1.50
CA TRP A 524 -2.87 -7.06 2.31
C TRP A 524 -1.88 -8.18 2.00
N MET A 525 -1.32 -8.78 3.05
CA MET A 525 -0.49 -9.98 2.98
C MET A 525 -0.95 -10.96 4.07
N PRO A 526 -0.84 -12.28 3.85
CA PRO A 526 -1.17 -13.31 4.84
C PRO A 526 -0.49 -13.07 6.20
N GLU A 527 -1.19 -13.27 7.31
CA GLU A 527 -0.57 -13.25 8.65
C GLU A 527 0.50 -14.35 8.78
N HIS A 528 0.27 -15.49 8.13
CA HIS A 528 1.21 -16.59 8.07
C HIS A 528 2.37 -16.30 7.11
N THR A 529 3.49 -15.86 7.69
CA THR A 529 4.70 -15.47 6.95
C THR A 529 5.29 -16.58 6.08
N ASP A 530 5.20 -17.84 6.51
CA ASP A 530 5.71 -18.98 5.71
C ASP A 530 4.92 -19.17 4.39
N PHE A 531 3.74 -18.56 4.28
CA PHE A 531 2.95 -18.55 3.06
C PHE A 531 3.30 -17.40 2.10
N HIS A 532 4.03 -16.37 2.54
CA HIS A 532 4.34 -15.17 1.74
C HIS A 532 5.01 -15.49 0.41
N CYS A 533 5.96 -16.42 0.41
CA CYS A 533 6.64 -16.82 -0.82
C CYS A 533 5.69 -17.45 -1.83
N ARG A 534 4.79 -18.33 -1.38
CA ARG A 534 3.79 -18.94 -2.25
C ARG A 534 2.75 -17.94 -2.72
N TYR A 535 2.33 -17.04 -1.84
CA TYR A 535 1.42 -15.94 -2.14
C TYR A 535 1.99 -15.04 -3.24
N ALA A 536 3.24 -14.58 -3.09
CA ALA A 536 3.89 -13.71 -4.07
C ALA A 536 4.15 -14.42 -5.42
N MET A 537 4.50 -15.71 -5.39
CA MET A 537 4.61 -16.53 -6.59
C MET A 537 3.28 -16.69 -7.32
N ALA A 538 2.19 -16.98 -6.60
CA ALA A 538 0.87 -17.12 -7.16
C ALA A 538 0.37 -15.82 -7.79
N TRP A 539 0.46 -14.69 -7.08
CA TRP A 539 0.15 -13.36 -7.63
C TRP A 539 0.91 -13.07 -8.92
N THR A 540 2.24 -13.24 -8.90
CA THR A 540 3.09 -12.99 -10.07
C THR A 540 2.71 -13.90 -11.25
N HIS A 541 2.56 -15.19 -10.99
CA HIS A 541 2.21 -16.18 -12.02
C HIS A 541 0.85 -15.92 -12.63
N THR A 542 -0.17 -15.70 -11.80
CA THR A 542 -1.53 -15.41 -12.25
C THR A 542 -1.58 -14.10 -13.03
N ALA A 543 -0.90 -13.05 -12.56
CA ALA A 543 -0.83 -11.77 -13.27
C ALA A 543 -0.22 -11.92 -14.67
N VAL A 544 0.85 -12.69 -14.81
CA VAL A 544 1.47 -12.94 -16.13
C VAL A 544 0.61 -13.82 -17.01
N LYS A 545 0.14 -14.97 -16.50
CA LYS A 545 -0.61 -15.96 -17.26
C LYS A 545 -1.92 -15.39 -17.81
N HIS A 546 -2.60 -14.57 -17.01
CA HIS A 546 -3.87 -13.96 -17.37
C HIS A 546 -3.73 -12.51 -17.83
N GLU A 547 -2.49 -12.04 -18.06
CA GLU A 547 -2.18 -10.69 -18.50
C GLU A 547 -2.89 -9.59 -17.66
N ILE A 548 -2.96 -9.78 -16.35
CA ILE A 548 -3.56 -8.83 -15.42
C ILE A 548 -2.50 -7.79 -15.07
N SER A 549 -2.85 -6.51 -15.24
CA SER A 549 -2.01 -5.42 -14.79
C SER A 549 -1.96 -5.34 -13.28
N LEU A 550 -0.88 -4.82 -12.70
CA LEU A 550 -0.78 -4.57 -11.26
C LEU A 550 -0.36 -3.11 -11.03
N PHE A 551 -0.68 -2.55 -9.87
CA PHE A 551 -0.13 -1.23 -9.52
C PHE A 551 1.37 -1.37 -9.22
N ILE A 552 2.14 -0.30 -9.41
CA ILE A 552 3.59 -0.34 -9.12
C ILE A 552 3.85 -0.70 -7.66
N SER A 553 3.03 -0.22 -6.74
CA SER A 553 3.11 -0.56 -5.32
C SER A 553 2.89 -2.05 -5.04
N ASP A 554 1.94 -2.70 -5.75
CA ASP A 554 1.77 -4.17 -5.68
C ASP A 554 3.02 -4.89 -6.18
N ILE A 555 3.58 -4.43 -7.31
CA ILE A 555 4.81 -4.96 -7.91
C ILE A 555 5.98 -4.80 -6.93
N ARG A 556 6.10 -3.67 -6.24
CA ARG A 556 7.17 -3.44 -5.25
C ARG A 556 7.05 -4.40 -4.07
N GLN A 557 5.86 -4.55 -3.49
CA GLN A 557 5.63 -5.49 -2.39
C GLN A 557 5.93 -6.94 -2.79
N LEU A 558 5.43 -7.36 -3.96
CA LEU A 558 5.69 -8.68 -4.51
C LEU A 558 7.18 -8.91 -4.76
N ARG A 559 7.87 -7.92 -5.35
CA ARG A 559 9.30 -7.99 -5.63
C ARG A 559 10.12 -8.11 -4.35
N GLN A 560 9.81 -7.30 -3.33
CA GLN A 560 10.49 -7.34 -2.03
C GLN A 560 10.30 -8.71 -1.36
N THR A 561 9.08 -9.24 -1.40
CA THR A 561 8.76 -10.57 -0.88
C THR A 561 9.54 -11.64 -1.63
N LEU A 562 9.54 -11.62 -2.97
CA LEU A 562 10.27 -12.60 -3.78
C LEU A 562 11.79 -12.51 -3.60
N TYR A 563 12.38 -11.32 -3.41
CA TYR A 563 13.80 -11.18 -3.10
C TYR A 563 14.15 -11.77 -1.72
N THR A 564 13.28 -11.58 -0.74
CA THR A 564 13.39 -12.19 0.60
C THR A 564 13.43 -13.71 0.48
N CYS A 565 12.45 -14.30 -0.19
CA CYS A 565 12.38 -15.75 -0.45
C CYS A 565 13.59 -16.27 -1.23
N LEU A 566 14.04 -15.55 -2.25
CA LEU A 566 15.23 -15.89 -3.01
C LEU A 566 16.48 -15.90 -2.12
N SER A 567 16.63 -14.92 -1.24
CA SER A 567 17.77 -14.82 -0.34
C SER A 567 17.80 -15.99 0.64
N GLU A 568 16.69 -16.28 1.30
CA GLU A 568 16.57 -17.35 2.31
C GLU A 568 16.88 -18.74 1.71
N GLU A 569 16.34 -19.04 0.52
CA GLU A 569 16.60 -20.32 -0.15
C GLU A 569 18.02 -20.40 -0.75
N SER A 570 18.62 -19.25 -1.11
CA SER A 570 19.98 -19.20 -1.65
C SER A 570 21.07 -19.42 -0.59
N GLU A 571 20.78 -19.19 0.69
CA GLU A 571 21.75 -19.43 1.77
C GLU A 571 22.08 -20.93 1.98
N GLY A 572 21.28 -21.82 1.38
CA GLY A 572 21.55 -23.27 1.29
C GLY A 572 22.04 -23.77 -0.07
N ALA A 573 22.06 -22.93 -1.12
CA ALA A 573 22.27 -23.34 -2.51
C ALA A 573 23.59 -22.78 -3.10
N ASP A 574 24.49 -23.66 -3.54
CA ASP A 574 25.80 -23.27 -4.12
C ASP A 574 25.70 -22.64 -5.52
N THR A 575 24.55 -22.74 -6.22
CA THR A 575 24.35 -22.22 -7.61
C THR A 575 22.88 -22.05 -7.99
N LEU A 576 22.56 -21.03 -8.81
CA LEU A 576 21.26 -20.83 -9.51
C LEU A 576 20.99 -21.87 -10.63
N SER A 577 21.44 -23.12 -10.50
CA SER A 577 21.39 -24.10 -11.61
C SER A 577 20.29 -25.16 -11.48
N ASP A 578 19.26 -24.90 -10.69
CA ASP A 578 18.17 -25.86 -10.50
C ASP A 578 17.25 -25.96 -11.72
N THR A 579 16.63 -27.12 -11.87
CA THR A 579 15.75 -27.39 -13.02
C THR A 579 14.43 -26.65 -12.83
N ARG A 580 14.10 -25.78 -13.79
CA ARG A 580 12.83 -25.02 -13.81
C ARG A 580 11.61 -25.94 -13.71
N ARG A 581 10.60 -25.53 -12.94
CA ARG A 581 9.33 -26.26 -12.82
C ARG A 581 8.51 -26.09 -14.09
N SER A 582 8.10 -27.19 -14.71
CA SER A 582 7.27 -27.17 -15.92
C SER A 582 5.84 -26.68 -15.68
N GLU A 583 5.40 -26.63 -14.43
CA GLU A 583 4.06 -26.16 -14.03
C GLU A 583 3.97 -24.63 -14.00
N LEU A 584 5.11 -23.94 -13.88
CA LEU A 584 5.21 -22.50 -14.01
C LEU A 584 5.41 -22.18 -15.51
N ASP A 585 4.32 -22.13 -16.26
CA ASP A 585 4.28 -21.89 -17.71
C ASP A 585 4.50 -20.40 -18.04
N TRP A 586 5.70 -19.90 -17.70
CA TRP A 586 6.04 -18.48 -17.87
C TRP A 586 6.03 -18.06 -19.34
N ALA A 587 5.31 -16.96 -19.64
CA ALA A 587 5.11 -16.44 -21.00
C ALA A 587 6.40 -16.09 -21.76
N SER A 588 7.50 -15.85 -21.04
CA SER A 588 8.88 -15.84 -21.55
C SER A 588 9.84 -16.02 -20.37
N LEU A 589 11.04 -16.56 -20.60
CA LEU A 589 12.07 -16.70 -19.58
C LEU A 589 13.32 -15.93 -20.00
N PRO A 590 14.13 -15.42 -19.06
CA PRO A 590 15.41 -14.80 -19.41
C PRO A 590 16.27 -15.79 -20.22
N PRO A 591 17.00 -15.34 -21.26
CA PRO A 591 17.95 -16.19 -21.96
C PRO A 591 19.01 -16.64 -20.96
N GLY A 592 19.17 -17.96 -20.83
CA GLY A 592 20.07 -18.61 -19.86
C GLY A 592 21.55 -18.56 -20.20
#